data_AF-A0A8X8Y602-F1
#
_entry.id   AF-A0A8X8Y602-F1
#
_cell.length_a   1.000
_cell.length_b   1.000
_cell.length_c   1.000
_cell.angle_alpha   90.00
_cell.angle_beta   90.00
_cell.angle_gamma   90.00
#
_symmetry.space_group_name_H-M   'P 1'
#
loop_
_entity.id
_entity.type
_entity.pdbx_description
1 polymer ?
#
loop_
_entity_poly.entity_id
_entity_poly.type
_entity_poly.pdbx_seq_one_letter_code
_entity_poly.pdbx_strand_id
1 'polypeptide(L)'
;MAKMDTHQQLLKILESLDRVCLSLDSPDCDASAVKLLIELRTASSSILAANPNHFSLSQRLSQLADAAQELHDSKPSGRGVVSFVTRRLRSHEVSRLAAEAESELHALIDCKIVSNLTKTLSSLPRSGAKSSDEDEVFDGISALQERLSRGFDMNLQDLVLKSAVFSQLQGILCNPGFAIKVREKAAVTMKELVLFNKDVFVTAVLIGGSVKAIVSMGSVCSLEVVSALIRAIKSPLVDEMRICGGIAEIVAHLSAEEAEVRAAAMECVMEIGYFGRKEAVEAMIEGGVIGKLVELQSSESRCVARLAVQMEVGEGLRQREKRAMKQRILERVRQACVAQAECATIVAEVLWGSSP
;
A
#
# COMPACT_ATOMS: atom_id res chain seq x y z
N MET A 1 -2.91 -6.27 -36.71
CA MET A 1 -3.54 -6.53 -35.39
C MET A 1 -2.44 -6.50 -34.36
N ALA A 2 -2.44 -5.52 -33.45
CA ALA A 2 -1.44 -5.43 -32.39
C ALA A 2 -1.54 -6.69 -31.51
N LYS A 3 -0.41 -7.36 -31.29
CA LYS A 3 -0.32 -8.53 -30.41
C LYS A 3 -0.69 -8.04 -29.02
N MET A 4 -1.87 -8.42 -28.53
CA MET A 4 -2.30 -8.06 -27.17
C MET A 4 -1.21 -8.52 -26.17
N ASP A 5 -0.86 -7.66 -25.21
CA ASP A 5 0.03 -8.08 -24.13
C ASP A 5 -0.61 -9.27 -23.40
N THR A 6 0.21 -10.28 -23.17
CA THR A 6 -0.07 -11.46 -22.36
C THR A 6 -0.76 -11.15 -21.02
N HIS A 7 -0.45 -10.02 -20.37
CA HIS A 7 -1.16 -9.58 -19.17
C HIS A 7 -2.65 -9.30 -19.44
N GLN A 8 -2.95 -8.52 -20.48
CA GLN A 8 -4.33 -8.21 -20.88
C GLN A 8 -5.10 -9.46 -21.32
N GLN A 9 -4.40 -10.45 -21.88
CA GLN A 9 -5.01 -11.73 -22.25
C GLN A 9 -5.43 -12.54 -21.01
N LEU A 10 -4.59 -12.59 -19.96
CA LEU A 10 -4.93 -13.27 -18.71
C LEU A 10 -6.11 -12.60 -18.00
N LEU A 11 -6.17 -11.27 -17.97
CA LEU A 11 -7.31 -10.53 -17.40
C LEU A 11 -8.62 -10.86 -18.13
N LYS A 12 -8.61 -10.96 -19.47
CA LYS A 12 -9.80 -11.36 -20.23
C LYS A 12 -10.24 -12.81 -19.93
N ILE A 13 -9.28 -13.71 -19.71
CA ILE A 13 -9.59 -15.09 -19.32
C ILE A 13 -10.26 -15.09 -17.94
N LEU A 14 -9.79 -14.26 -17.01
CA LEU A 14 -10.35 -14.15 -15.66
C LEU A 14 -11.78 -13.62 -15.72
N GLU A 15 -12.01 -12.50 -16.39
CA GLU A 15 -13.36 -11.94 -16.56
C GLU A 15 -14.34 -12.93 -17.21
N SER A 16 -13.85 -13.76 -18.14
CA SER A 16 -14.64 -14.80 -18.79
C SER A 16 -14.95 -15.96 -17.85
N LEU A 17 -13.99 -16.35 -17.01
CA LEU A 17 -14.17 -17.37 -15.99
C LEU A 17 -15.17 -16.91 -14.92
N ASP A 18 -15.06 -15.67 -14.43
CA ASP A 18 -15.99 -15.11 -13.45
C ASP A 18 -17.44 -15.12 -13.96
N ARG A 19 -17.65 -14.72 -15.23
CA ARG A 19 -18.97 -14.76 -15.88
C ARG A 19 -19.52 -16.17 -15.98
N VAL A 20 -18.65 -17.14 -16.27
CA VAL A 20 -19.01 -18.55 -16.29
C VAL A 20 -19.42 -19.02 -14.90
N CYS A 21 -18.61 -18.75 -13.87
CA CYS A 21 -18.86 -19.17 -12.50
C CYS A 21 -20.19 -18.61 -11.98
N LEU A 22 -20.47 -17.32 -12.23
CA LEU A 22 -21.75 -16.70 -11.93
C LEU A 22 -22.94 -17.38 -12.62
N SER A 23 -22.73 -17.88 -13.84
CA SER A 23 -23.76 -18.59 -14.60
C SER A 23 -23.98 -20.03 -14.12
N LEU A 24 -22.95 -20.66 -13.53
CA LEU A 24 -23.01 -22.02 -12.97
C LEU A 24 -23.69 -22.06 -11.60
N ASP A 25 -23.65 -20.96 -10.84
CA ASP A 25 -24.34 -20.81 -9.54
C ASP A 25 -25.86 -20.60 -9.69
N SER A 26 -26.36 -20.36 -10.91
CA SER A 26 -27.79 -20.30 -11.21
C SER A 26 -28.45 -21.69 -11.13
N PRO A 27 -29.65 -21.83 -10.53
CA PRO A 27 -30.35 -23.12 -10.43
C PRO A 27 -30.70 -23.73 -11.80
N ASP A 28 -30.84 -22.87 -12.83
CA ASP A 28 -30.90 -23.26 -14.24
C ASP A 28 -29.48 -23.20 -14.82
N CYS A 29 -28.71 -24.26 -14.56
CA CYS A 29 -27.40 -24.49 -15.16
C CYS A 29 -27.59 -24.69 -16.67
N ASP A 30 -27.62 -23.58 -17.40
CA ASP A 30 -27.94 -23.55 -18.82
C ASP A 30 -26.81 -24.16 -19.65
N ALA A 31 -27.19 -24.87 -20.72
CA ALA A 31 -26.26 -25.32 -21.77
C ALA A 31 -25.37 -24.19 -22.32
N SER A 32 -25.78 -22.93 -22.10
CA SER A 32 -25.01 -21.71 -22.38
C SER A 32 -23.71 -21.61 -21.56
N ALA A 33 -23.73 -21.92 -20.25
CA ALA A 33 -22.55 -21.79 -19.38
C ALA A 33 -21.46 -22.81 -19.73
N VAL A 34 -21.86 -24.05 -20.03
CA VAL A 34 -20.95 -25.12 -20.48
C VAL A 34 -20.36 -24.79 -21.85
N LYS A 35 -21.17 -24.21 -22.76
CA LYS A 35 -20.68 -23.73 -24.05
C LYS A 35 -19.65 -22.61 -23.91
N LEU A 36 -19.90 -21.63 -23.03
CA LEU A 36 -18.97 -20.54 -22.73
C LEU A 36 -17.66 -21.06 -22.12
N LEU A 37 -17.70 -22.12 -21.29
CA LEU A 37 -16.50 -22.79 -20.78
C LEU A 37 -15.65 -23.44 -21.87
N ILE A 38 -16.30 -24.11 -22.83
CA ILE A 38 -15.60 -24.74 -23.96
C ILE A 38 -15.00 -23.68 -24.88
N GLU A 39 -15.70 -22.56 -25.10
CA GLU A 39 -15.18 -21.39 -25.82
C GLU A 39 -13.99 -20.76 -25.07
N LEU A 40 -14.06 -20.65 -23.74
CA LEU A 40 -12.95 -20.18 -22.90
C LEU A 40 -11.74 -21.12 -22.95
N ARG A 41 -11.96 -22.44 -22.90
CA ARG A 41 -10.91 -23.47 -23.01
C ARG A 41 -10.20 -23.37 -24.37
N THR A 42 -10.97 -23.27 -25.45
CA THR A 42 -10.42 -23.19 -26.81
C THR A 42 -9.66 -21.87 -27.01
N ALA A 43 -10.23 -20.74 -26.59
CA ALA A 43 -9.55 -19.44 -26.65
C ALA A 43 -8.26 -19.42 -25.81
N SER A 44 -8.31 -19.92 -24.58
CA SER A 44 -7.17 -19.94 -23.65
C SER A 44 -6.08 -20.93 -24.08
N SER A 45 -6.41 -22.10 -24.64
CA SER A 45 -5.41 -23.08 -25.09
C SER A 45 -4.40 -22.52 -26.10
N SER A 46 -4.83 -21.67 -27.02
CA SER A 46 -3.93 -21.01 -27.99
C SER A 46 -2.99 -19.99 -27.34
N ILE A 47 -3.44 -19.35 -26.26
CA ILE A 47 -2.72 -18.30 -25.51
C ILE A 47 -1.74 -18.92 -24.51
N LEU A 48 -2.16 -20.01 -23.84
CA LEU A 48 -1.39 -20.70 -22.81
C LEU A 48 -0.36 -21.66 -23.40
N ALA A 49 -0.59 -22.24 -24.59
CA ALA A 49 0.37 -23.13 -25.26
C ALA A 49 1.69 -22.44 -25.65
N ALA A 50 1.71 -21.10 -25.73
CA ALA A 50 2.92 -20.34 -26.04
C ALA A 50 3.91 -20.27 -24.87
N ASN A 51 3.51 -20.62 -23.64
CA ASN A 51 4.35 -20.51 -22.45
C ASN A 51 4.34 -21.82 -21.62
N PRO A 52 5.51 -22.45 -21.38
CA PRO A 52 5.58 -23.72 -20.63
C PRO A 52 5.10 -23.62 -19.18
N ASN A 53 5.10 -22.41 -18.59
CA ASN A 53 4.64 -22.16 -17.22
C ASN A 53 3.11 -22.17 -17.09
N HIS A 54 2.34 -22.24 -18.19
CA HIS A 54 0.89 -22.14 -18.19
C HIS A 54 0.18 -23.50 -18.40
N PHE A 55 0.96 -24.60 -18.38
CA PHE A 55 0.46 -25.95 -18.60
C PHE A 55 -0.54 -26.39 -17.51
N SER A 56 -0.30 -26.00 -16.27
CA SER A 56 -1.20 -26.32 -15.15
C SER A 56 -2.57 -25.65 -15.31
N LEU A 57 -2.62 -24.37 -15.72
CA LEU A 57 -3.88 -23.66 -15.95
C LEU A 57 -4.68 -24.29 -17.10
N SER A 58 -4.01 -24.67 -18.20
CA SER A 58 -4.69 -25.32 -19.33
C SER A 58 -5.25 -26.70 -18.95
N GLN A 59 -4.54 -27.43 -18.08
CA GLN A 59 -5.02 -28.68 -17.50
C GLN A 59 -6.23 -28.45 -16.59
N ARG A 60 -6.19 -27.45 -15.71
CA ARG A 60 -7.31 -27.11 -14.80
C ARG A 60 -8.55 -26.65 -15.55
N LEU A 61 -8.40 -25.79 -16.56
CA LEU A 61 -9.51 -25.36 -17.41
C LEU A 61 -10.10 -26.54 -18.21
N SER A 62 -9.28 -27.51 -18.61
CA SER A 62 -9.77 -28.73 -19.24
C SER A 62 -10.57 -29.59 -18.26
N GLN A 63 -10.05 -29.82 -17.06
CA GLN A 63 -10.76 -30.57 -16.00
C GLN A 63 -12.08 -29.90 -15.60
N LEU A 64 -12.10 -28.57 -15.49
CA LEU A 64 -13.31 -27.80 -15.21
C LEU A 64 -14.34 -27.95 -16.32
N ALA A 65 -13.92 -27.85 -17.59
CA ALA A 65 -14.82 -28.02 -18.73
C ALA A 65 -15.40 -29.45 -18.78
N ASP A 66 -14.57 -30.46 -18.54
CA ASP A 66 -14.99 -31.86 -18.54
C ASP A 66 -15.98 -32.13 -17.38
N ALA A 67 -15.69 -31.64 -16.17
CA ALA A 67 -16.58 -31.75 -15.01
C ALA A 67 -17.92 -31.01 -15.18
N ALA A 68 -17.91 -29.83 -15.80
CA ALA A 68 -19.12 -29.08 -16.11
C ALA A 68 -19.98 -29.77 -17.17
N GLN A 69 -19.34 -30.39 -18.17
CA GLN A 69 -20.02 -31.20 -19.19
C GLN A 69 -20.67 -32.44 -18.56
N GLU A 70 -19.97 -33.15 -17.67
CA GLU A 70 -20.52 -34.30 -16.93
C GLU A 70 -21.71 -33.91 -16.03
N LEU A 71 -21.64 -32.72 -15.40
CA LEU A 71 -22.75 -32.18 -14.63
C LEU A 71 -23.97 -31.89 -15.52
N HIS A 72 -23.77 -31.35 -16.72
CA HIS A 72 -24.84 -31.10 -17.68
C HIS A 72 -25.43 -32.39 -18.27
N ASP A 73 -24.61 -33.40 -18.57
CA ASP A 73 -25.05 -34.66 -19.18
C ASP A 73 -25.78 -35.57 -18.17
N SER A 74 -25.58 -35.33 -16.87
CA SER A 74 -26.30 -36.00 -15.78
C SER A 74 -27.70 -35.44 -15.49
N LYS A 75 -28.39 -34.90 -16.52
CA LYS A 75 -29.79 -34.46 -16.43
C LYS A 75 -30.67 -35.54 -15.79
N PRO A 76 -31.65 -35.15 -14.96
CA PRO A 76 -32.40 -36.08 -14.13
C PRO A 76 -33.35 -36.92 -14.98
N SER A 77 -32.91 -38.09 -15.42
CA SER A 77 -33.78 -39.10 -16.01
C SER A 77 -34.59 -39.89 -14.96
N GLY A 78 -34.37 -39.64 -13.65
CA GLY A 78 -35.13 -40.27 -12.57
C GLY A 78 -35.10 -39.51 -11.24
N ARG A 79 -36.28 -39.40 -10.61
CA ARG A 79 -36.46 -38.86 -9.25
C ARG A 79 -35.89 -39.86 -8.23
N GLY A 80 -34.64 -39.67 -7.82
CA GLY A 80 -34.00 -40.51 -6.79
C GLY A 80 -33.10 -39.69 -5.88
N VAL A 81 -33.07 -40.01 -4.59
CA VAL A 81 -32.18 -39.35 -3.62
C VAL A 81 -30.70 -39.49 -4.04
N VAL A 82 -30.36 -40.59 -4.69
CA VAL A 82 -29.02 -40.84 -5.26
C VAL A 82 -28.66 -39.82 -6.35
N SER A 83 -29.56 -39.55 -7.31
CA SER A 83 -29.29 -38.60 -8.39
C SER A 83 -29.15 -37.15 -7.87
N PHE A 84 -29.87 -36.82 -6.79
CA PHE A 84 -29.72 -35.52 -6.10
C PHE A 84 -28.36 -35.38 -5.40
N VAL A 85 -27.90 -36.41 -4.68
CA VAL A 85 -26.59 -36.40 -3.99
C VAL A 85 -25.45 -36.36 -5.01
N THR A 86 -25.51 -37.17 -6.07
CA THR A 86 -24.49 -37.16 -7.14
C THR A 86 -24.39 -35.79 -7.82
N ARG A 87 -25.52 -35.13 -8.09
CA ARG A 87 -25.53 -33.78 -8.68
C ARG A 87 -24.89 -32.73 -7.76
N ARG A 88 -25.17 -32.79 -6.45
CA ARG A 88 -24.54 -31.87 -5.48
C ARG A 88 -23.03 -32.09 -5.36
N LEU A 89 -22.58 -33.35 -5.33
CA LEU A 89 -21.15 -33.66 -5.29
C LEU A 89 -20.42 -33.13 -6.53
N ARG A 90 -21.01 -33.32 -7.72
CA ARG A 90 -20.46 -32.79 -8.98
C ARG A 90 -20.48 -31.27 -9.06
N SER A 91 -21.55 -30.63 -8.57
CA SER A 91 -21.61 -29.16 -8.46
C SER A 91 -20.51 -28.64 -7.54
N HIS A 92 -20.28 -29.26 -6.39
CA HIS A 92 -19.17 -28.91 -5.51
C HIS A 92 -17.80 -29.13 -6.17
N GLU A 93 -17.64 -30.20 -6.96
CA GLU A 93 -16.42 -30.46 -7.72
C GLU A 93 -16.16 -29.38 -8.79
N VAL A 94 -17.19 -28.94 -9.51
CA VAL A 94 -17.11 -27.83 -10.47
C VAL A 94 -16.72 -26.53 -9.74
N SER A 95 -17.37 -26.18 -8.63
CA SER A 95 -17.02 -24.99 -7.84
C SER A 95 -15.59 -25.06 -7.30
N ARG A 96 -15.13 -26.23 -6.86
CA ARG A 96 -13.75 -26.45 -6.40
C ARG A 96 -12.75 -26.24 -7.54
N LEU A 97 -12.98 -26.85 -8.70
CA LEU A 97 -12.09 -26.71 -9.86
C LEU A 97 -12.09 -25.28 -10.40
N ALA A 98 -13.22 -24.58 -10.36
CA ALA A 98 -13.33 -23.17 -10.72
C ALA A 98 -12.47 -22.30 -9.79
N ALA A 99 -12.60 -22.47 -8.48
CA ALA A 99 -11.80 -21.75 -7.50
C ALA A 99 -10.29 -22.04 -7.64
N GLU A 100 -9.92 -23.28 -7.95
CA GLU A 100 -8.53 -23.66 -8.23
C GLU A 100 -7.99 -23.00 -9.51
N ALA A 101 -8.79 -22.95 -10.58
CA ALA A 101 -8.42 -22.31 -11.84
C ALA A 101 -8.31 -20.77 -11.69
N GLU A 102 -9.22 -20.16 -10.95
CA GLU A 102 -9.21 -18.73 -10.63
C GLU A 102 -7.97 -18.35 -9.80
N SER A 103 -7.67 -19.13 -8.75
CA SER A 103 -6.48 -18.95 -7.92
C SER A 103 -5.19 -19.05 -8.75
N GLU A 104 -5.10 -20.04 -9.64
CA GLU A 104 -3.94 -20.19 -10.50
C GLU A 104 -3.81 -19.03 -11.51
N LEU A 105 -4.93 -18.56 -12.05
CA LEU A 105 -4.95 -17.43 -12.97
C LEU A 105 -4.49 -16.14 -12.29
N HIS A 106 -4.92 -15.89 -11.05
CA HIS A 106 -4.40 -14.80 -10.23
C HIS A 106 -2.90 -14.92 -9.98
N ALA A 107 -2.39 -16.11 -9.65
CA ALA A 107 -0.96 -16.32 -9.46
C ALA A 107 -0.14 -16.01 -10.74
N LEU A 108 -0.67 -16.34 -11.93
CA LEU A 108 -0.04 -16.00 -13.20
C LEU A 108 -0.11 -14.50 -13.52
N ILE A 109 -1.23 -13.85 -13.21
CA ILE A 109 -1.38 -12.40 -13.32
C ILE A 109 -0.35 -11.70 -12.43
N ASP A 110 -0.21 -12.14 -11.19
CA ASP A 110 0.77 -11.62 -10.22
C ASP A 110 2.20 -11.79 -10.73
N CYS A 111 2.55 -13.00 -11.17
CA CYS A 111 3.83 -13.29 -11.84
C CYS A 111 4.10 -12.33 -12.99
N LYS A 112 3.07 -12.04 -13.79
CA LYS A 112 3.20 -11.15 -14.94
C LYS A 112 3.39 -9.69 -14.54
N ILE A 113 2.61 -9.18 -13.58
CA ILE A 113 2.74 -7.82 -13.04
C ILE A 113 4.16 -7.60 -12.54
N VAL A 114 4.63 -8.48 -11.65
CA VAL A 114 5.96 -8.36 -11.05
C VAL A 114 7.06 -8.52 -12.10
N SER A 115 6.96 -9.49 -13.01
CA SER A 115 7.99 -9.70 -14.04
C SER A 115 8.07 -8.56 -15.04
N ASN A 116 6.93 -7.99 -15.44
CA ASN A 116 6.88 -6.82 -16.33
C ASN A 116 7.54 -5.63 -15.64
N LEU A 117 7.11 -5.32 -14.41
CA LEU A 117 7.70 -4.23 -13.64
C LEU A 117 9.21 -4.42 -13.46
N THR A 118 9.66 -5.62 -13.05
CA THR A 118 11.08 -5.93 -12.87
C THR A 118 11.88 -5.71 -14.16
N LYS A 119 11.32 -6.10 -15.32
CA LYS A 119 11.97 -5.88 -16.62
C LYS A 119 12.10 -4.40 -16.93
N THR A 120 11.01 -3.65 -16.80
CA THR A 120 11.00 -2.19 -17.03
C THR A 120 12.01 -1.51 -16.11
N LEU A 121 12.02 -1.84 -14.83
CA LEU A 121 12.96 -1.31 -13.84
C LEU A 121 14.42 -1.66 -14.15
N SER A 122 14.68 -2.88 -14.64
CA SER A 122 16.04 -3.33 -14.97
C SER A 122 16.59 -2.70 -16.25
N SER A 123 15.72 -2.24 -17.15
CA SER A 123 16.14 -1.52 -18.37
C SER A 123 16.45 -0.04 -18.16
N LEU A 124 16.14 0.52 -16.98
CA LEU A 124 16.31 1.95 -16.73
C LEU A 124 17.79 2.36 -16.65
N PRO A 125 18.17 3.49 -17.26
CA PRO A 125 19.49 4.07 -17.06
C PRO A 125 19.68 4.50 -15.61
N ARG A 126 20.89 4.28 -15.06
CA ARG A 126 21.24 4.75 -13.70
C ARG A 126 21.28 6.28 -13.58
N SER A 127 21.41 7.00 -14.70
CA SER A 127 21.53 8.45 -14.77
C SER A 127 20.18 9.19 -14.82
N GLY A 128 19.06 8.48 -14.72
CA GLY A 128 17.71 9.04 -14.90
C GLY A 128 17.04 8.51 -16.16
N ALA A 129 15.72 8.46 -16.13
CA ALA A 129 14.89 7.89 -17.18
C ALA A 129 14.43 8.94 -18.19
N LYS A 130 14.14 8.53 -19.43
CA LYS A 130 13.41 9.39 -20.36
C LYS A 130 11.94 9.42 -19.95
N SER A 131 11.20 10.46 -20.36
CA SER A 131 9.77 10.59 -20.01
C SER A 131 8.94 9.36 -20.38
N SER A 132 9.22 8.75 -21.55
CA SER A 132 8.53 7.52 -21.98
C SER A 132 8.83 6.32 -21.08
N ASP A 133 10.04 6.21 -20.55
CA ASP A 133 10.42 5.11 -19.66
C ASP A 133 9.78 5.33 -18.27
N GLU A 134 9.64 6.59 -17.84
CA GLU A 134 8.95 6.95 -16.60
C GLU A 134 7.47 6.62 -16.61
N ASP A 135 6.78 6.82 -17.75
CA ASP A 135 5.36 6.46 -17.91
C ASP A 135 5.17 4.93 -17.80
N GLU A 136 6.03 4.13 -18.44
CA GLU A 136 5.98 2.66 -18.33
C GLU A 136 6.22 2.18 -16.88
N VAL A 137 7.16 2.82 -16.18
CA VAL A 137 7.41 2.54 -14.76
C VAL A 137 6.19 2.91 -13.92
N PHE A 138 5.60 4.08 -14.18
CA PHE A 138 4.42 4.55 -13.46
C PHE A 138 3.24 3.59 -13.60
N ASP A 139 3.00 3.09 -14.82
CA ASP A 139 1.94 2.12 -15.11
C ASP A 139 2.23 0.76 -14.46
N GLY A 140 3.47 0.28 -14.54
CA GLY A 140 3.89 -0.97 -13.89
C GLY A 140 3.74 -0.91 -12.37
N ILE A 141 4.10 0.22 -11.75
CA ILE A 141 3.92 0.44 -10.31
C ILE A 141 2.42 0.53 -9.98
N SER A 142 1.61 1.18 -10.82
CA SER A 142 0.16 1.28 -10.62
C SER A 142 -0.52 -0.11 -10.62
N ALA A 143 -0.14 -0.99 -11.54
CA ALA A 143 -0.64 -2.36 -11.58
C ALA A 143 -0.28 -3.15 -10.31
N LEU A 144 0.94 -2.97 -9.79
CA LEU A 144 1.33 -3.59 -8.53
C LEU A 144 0.55 -3.03 -7.34
N GLN A 145 0.34 -1.71 -7.27
CA GLN A 145 -0.47 -1.10 -6.20
C GLN A 145 -1.92 -1.60 -6.21
N GLU A 146 -2.53 -1.69 -7.39
CA GLU A 146 -3.88 -2.25 -7.53
C GLU A 146 -3.92 -3.72 -7.07
N ARG A 147 -2.85 -4.48 -7.31
CA ARG A 147 -2.78 -5.85 -6.83
C ARG A 147 -2.61 -5.92 -5.30
N LEU A 148 -1.79 -5.05 -4.70
CA LEU A 148 -1.57 -5.02 -3.25
C LEU A 148 -2.84 -4.63 -2.48
N SER A 149 -3.69 -3.77 -3.05
CA SER A 149 -4.94 -3.34 -2.41
C SER A 149 -5.98 -4.47 -2.25
N ARG A 150 -5.83 -5.58 -2.97
CA ARG A 150 -6.69 -6.77 -2.88
C ARG A 150 -6.41 -7.63 -1.63
N GLY A 151 -5.41 -7.27 -0.83
CA GLY A 151 -5.08 -7.94 0.42
C GLY A 151 -3.90 -8.92 0.30
N PHE A 152 -3.53 -9.48 1.45
CA PHE A 152 -2.34 -10.29 1.63
C PHE A 152 -2.37 -11.60 0.82
N ASP A 153 -1.25 -11.90 0.16
CA ASP A 153 -1.02 -13.14 -0.56
C ASP A 153 0.44 -13.61 -0.40
N MET A 154 0.62 -14.84 0.07
CA MET A 154 1.94 -15.40 0.35
C MET A 154 2.78 -15.65 -0.92
N ASN A 155 2.14 -16.01 -2.03
CA ASN A 155 2.83 -16.26 -3.31
C ASN A 155 3.30 -14.94 -3.93
N LEU A 156 2.47 -13.89 -3.87
CA LEU A 156 2.86 -12.54 -4.29
C LEU A 156 4.03 -12.02 -3.46
N GLN A 157 4.03 -12.24 -2.14
CA GLN A 157 5.16 -11.87 -1.29
C GLN A 157 6.46 -12.54 -1.75
N ASP A 158 6.44 -13.85 -1.93
CA ASP A 158 7.61 -14.63 -2.37
C ASP A 158 8.12 -14.14 -3.74
N LEU A 159 7.19 -13.83 -4.65
CA LEU A 159 7.50 -13.30 -5.97
C LEU A 159 8.13 -11.90 -5.91
N VAL A 160 7.60 -10.98 -5.09
CA VAL A 160 8.16 -9.64 -4.87
C VAL A 160 9.57 -9.72 -4.26
N LEU A 161 9.79 -10.65 -3.34
CA LEU A 161 11.10 -10.88 -2.73
C LEU A 161 12.11 -11.44 -3.73
N LYS A 162 11.74 -12.49 -4.48
CA LYS A 162 12.61 -13.12 -5.49
C LYS A 162 13.00 -12.19 -6.63
N SER A 163 12.09 -11.28 -7.01
CA SER A 163 12.31 -10.31 -8.08
C SER A 163 13.10 -9.07 -7.65
N ALA A 164 13.33 -8.90 -6.34
CA ALA A 164 13.98 -7.72 -5.77
C ALA A 164 13.31 -6.38 -6.16
N VAL A 165 12.00 -6.39 -6.44
CA VAL A 165 11.24 -5.19 -6.83
C VAL A 165 11.37 -4.10 -5.77
N PHE A 166 11.34 -4.46 -4.48
CA PHE A 166 11.48 -3.48 -3.40
C PHE A 166 12.80 -2.68 -3.51
N SER A 167 13.94 -3.36 -3.74
CA SER A 167 15.24 -2.70 -3.88
C SER A 167 15.31 -1.80 -5.11
N GLN A 168 14.63 -2.18 -6.20
CA GLN A 168 14.54 -1.36 -7.40
C GLN A 168 13.67 -0.11 -7.19
N LEU A 169 12.53 -0.25 -6.51
CA LEU A 169 11.68 0.89 -6.11
C LEU A 169 12.43 1.85 -5.20
N GLN A 170 13.20 1.32 -4.24
CA GLN A 170 14.08 2.12 -3.39
C GLN A 170 15.13 2.87 -4.21
N GLY A 171 15.73 2.23 -5.22
CA GLY A 171 16.66 2.88 -6.13
C GLY A 171 16.06 4.08 -6.88
N ILE A 172 14.80 3.95 -7.34
CA ILE A 172 14.06 5.06 -7.96
C ILE A 172 13.81 6.17 -6.95
N LEU A 173 13.25 5.81 -5.79
CA LEU A 173 12.90 6.76 -4.74
C LEU A 173 14.11 7.61 -4.31
N CYS A 174 15.27 6.97 -4.14
CA CYS A 174 16.49 7.61 -3.69
C CYS A 174 17.24 8.37 -4.80
N ASN A 175 16.85 8.22 -6.06
CA ASN A 175 17.51 8.88 -7.19
C ASN A 175 16.75 10.17 -7.59
N PRO A 176 17.33 11.37 -7.37
CA PRO A 176 16.69 12.63 -7.71
C PRO A 176 16.58 12.88 -9.23
N GLY A 177 17.22 12.05 -10.07
CA GLY A 177 17.11 12.11 -11.52
C GLY A 177 15.76 11.63 -12.09
N PHE A 178 14.91 11.03 -11.26
CA PHE A 178 13.53 10.68 -11.64
C PHE A 178 12.55 11.81 -11.27
N ALA A 179 11.50 11.97 -12.08
CA ALA A 179 10.42 12.90 -11.78
C ALA A 179 9.78 12.63 -10.41
N ILE A 180 9.40 13.70 -9.71
CA ILE A 180 8.80 13.62 -8.36
C ILE A 180 7.60 12.69 -8.32
N LYS A 181 6.75 12.70 -9.36
CA LYS A 181 5.56 11.84 -9.47
C LYS A 181 5.90 10.35 -9.44
N VAL A 182 6.99 9.93 -10.11
CA VAL A 182 7.44 8.53 -10.13
C VAL A 182 8.02 8.14 -8.78
N ARG A 183 8.80 9.05 -8.16
CA ARG A 183 9.38 8.84 -6.82
C ARG A 183 8.30 8.75 -5.74
N GLU A 184 7.28 9.59 -5.79
CA GLU A 184 6.09 9.52 -4.93
C GLU A 184 5.34 8.20 -5.13
N LYS A 185 5.13 7.79 -6.38
CA LYS A 185 4.48 6.52 -6.70
C LYS A 185 5.26 5.32 -6.14
N ALA A 186 6.59 5.36 -6.21
CA ALA A 186 7.46 4.38 -5.57
C ALA A 186 7.30 4.43 -4.04
N ALA A 187 7.31 5.61 -3.42
CA ALA A 187 7.10 5.78 -1.97
C ALA A 187 5.77 5.20 -1.49
N VAL A 188 4.67 5.50 -2.19
CA VAL A 188 3.34 4.95 -1.90
C VAL A 188 3.36 3.43 -1.99
N THR A 189 4.01 2.86 -3.01
CA THR A 189 4.10 1.40 -3.18
C THR A 189 4.92 0.75 -2.08
N MET A 190 6.02 1.37 -1.66
CA MET A 190 6.82 0.89 -0.52
C MET A 190 6.01 0.91 0.77
N LYS A 191 5.19 1.96 0.99
CA LYS A 191 4.22 2.01 2.09
C LYS A 191 3.20 0.88 2.00
N GLU A 192 2.59 0.65 0.84
CA GLU A 192 1.65 -0.47 0.64
C GLU A 192 2.31 -1.83 0.92
N LEU A 193 3.57 -2.03 0.52
CA LEU A 193 4.32 -3.26 0.83
C LEU A 193 4.54 -3.45 2.33
N VAL A 194 4.85 -2.38 3.07
CA VAL A 194 4.94 -2.44 4.54
C VAL A 194 3.59 -2.80 5.17
N LEU A 195 2.49 -2.25 4.67
CA LEU A 195 1.15 -2.58 5.16
C LEU A 195 0.73 -4.01 4.79
N PHE A 196 1.20 -4.50 3.65
CA PHE A 196 0.99 -5.86 3.17
C PHE A 196 1.67 -6.90 4.07
N ASN A 197 2.94 -6.68 4.44
CA ASN A 197 3.59 -7.45 5.49
C ASN A 197 4.70 -6.65 6.21
N LYS A 198 4.42 -6.24 7.44
CA LYS A 198 5.35 -5.46 8.25
C LYS A 198 6.63 -6.21 8.58
N ASP A 199 6.55 -7.50 8.89
CA ASP A 199 7.69 -8.30 9.36
C ASP A 199 8.77 -8.48 8.29
N VAL A 200 8.38 -8.34 7.02
CA VAL A 200 9.26 -8.51 5.87
C VAL A 200 9.88 -7.19 5.42
N PHE A 201 9.06 -6.13 5.31
CA PHE A 201 9.47 -4.92 4.59
C PHE A 201 9.95 -3.77 5.49
N VAL A 202 9.68 -3.80 6.81
CA VAL A 202 10.08 -2.73 7.74
C VAL A 202 11.59 -2.49 7.71
N THR A 203 12.40 -3.55 7.85
CA THR A 203 13.86 -3.43 7.87
C THR A 203 14.40 -2.84 6.57
N ALA A 204 13.80 -3.20 5.43
CA ALA A 204 14.21 -2.72 4.13
C ALA A 204 13.91 -1.22 3.94
N VAL A 205 12.80 -0.72 4.50
CA VAL A 205 12.49 0.73 4.54
C VAL A 205 13.48 1.49 5.41
N LEU A 206 13.82 0.96 6.59
CA LEU A 206 14.66 1.66 7.57
C LEU A 206 16.13 1.79 7.11
N ILE A 207 16.69 0.76 6.47
CA ILE A 207 18.15 0.71 6.23
C ILE A 207 18.58 1.39 4.91
N GLY A 208 17.72 1.51 3.90
CA GLY A 208 18.15 1.92 2.56
C GLY A 208 17.89 3.37 2.16
N GLY A 209 17.88 4.29 3.13
CA GLY A 209 17.78 5.74 2.89
C GLY A 209 16.41 6.21 2.37
N SER A 210 15.43 5.32 2.30
CA SER A 210 14.07 5.62 1.84
C SER A 210 13.41 6.69 2.70
N VAL A 211 13.56 6.61 4.02
CA VAL A 211 12.98 7.59 4.95
C VAL A 211 13.47 9.00 4.62
N LYS A 212 14.78 9.18 4.47
CA LYS A 212 15.38 10.46 4.08
C LYS A 212 14.85 10.93 2.73
N ALA A 213 14.86 10.05 1.73
CA ALA A 213 14.42 10.39 0.38
C ALA A 213 12.93 10.82 0.33
N ILE A 214 12.06 10.19 1.12
CA ILE A 214 10.63 10.53 1.18
C ILE A 214 10.44 11.90 1.84
N VAL A 215 11.09 12.12 2.99
CA VAL A 215 10.96 13.39 3.73
C VAL A 215 11.48 14.56 2.89
N SER A 216 12.63 14.42 2.23
CA SER A 216 13.23 15.50 1.45
C SER A 216 12.45 15.89 0.18
N MET A 217 11.45 15.10 -0.25
CA MET A 217 10.57 15.53 -1.35
C MET A 217 9.62 16.65 -0.94
N GLY A 218 9.26 16.74 0.34
CA GLY A 218 8.46 17.83 0.90
C GLY A 218 7.09 18.05 0.27
N SER A 219 6.54 17.07 -0.44
CA SER A 219 5.24 17.15 -1.09
C SER A 219 4.14 16.62 -0.17
N VAL A 220 2.88 16.97 -0.47
CA VAL A 220 1.71 16.46 0.29
C VAL A 220 1.73 14.92 0.31
N CYS A 221 1.90 14.29 -0.85
CA CYS A 221 1.94 12.84 -0.99
C CYS A 221 3.09 12.22 -0.19
N SER A 222 4.29 12.81 -0.21
CA SER A 222 5.43 12.26 0.52
C SER A 222 5.24 12.34 2.04
N LEU A 223 4.67 13.44 2.55
CA LEU A 223 4.37 13.63 3.96
C LEU A 223 3.22 12.71 4.45
N GLU A 224 2.20 12.48 3.62
CA GLU A 224 1.17 11.48 3.90
C GLU A 224 1.74 10.06 3.99
N VAL A 225 2.67 9.71 3.10
CA VAL A 225 3.40 8.44 3.16
C VAL A 225 4.20 8.33 4.46
N VAL A 226 4.90 9.38 4.87
CA VAL A 226 5.64 9.41 6.15
C VAL A 226 4.68 9.17 7.31
N SER A 227 3.56 9.89 7.38
CA SER A 227 2.57 9.72 8.46
C SER A 227 2.03 8.29 8.53
N ALA A 228 1.70 7.70 7.38
CA ALA A 228 1.22 6.32 7.31
C ALA A 228 2.30 5.31 7.74
N LEU A 229 3.56 5.53 7.34
CA LEU A 229 4.68 4.70 7.77
C LEU A 229 4.95 4.85 9.27
N ILE A 230 4.82 6.05 9.85
CA ILE A 230 4.97 6.25 11.31
C ILE A 230 3.91 5.43 12.04
N ARG A 231 2.64 5.46 11.61
CA ARG A 231 1.59 4.62 12.20
C ARG A 231 1.85 3.12 12.04
N ALA A 232 2.40 2.72 10.88
CA ALA A 232 2.64 1.32 10.58
C ALA A 232 3.81 0.74 11.38
N ILE A 233 4.92 1.47 11.45
CA ILE A 233 6.22 1.03 11.98
C ILE A 233 6.44 1.49 13.42
N LYS A 234 5.84 2.61 13.82
CA LYS A 234 5.95 3.25 15.14
C LYS A 234 7.35 3.81 15.41
N SER A 235 7.79 3.76 16.68
CA SER A 235 9.03 4.36 17.15
C SER A 235 10.27 4.06 16.31
N PRO A 236 10.51 2.83 15.80
CA PRO A 236 11.69 2.55 14.95
C PRO A 236 11.81 3.47 13.73
N LEU A 237 10.70 3.85 13.10
CA LEU A 237 10.75 4.80 12.00
C LEU A 237 11.06 6.21 12.47
N VAL A 238 10.45 6.64 13.58
CA VAL A 238 10.72 7.97 14.15
C VAL A 238 12.19 8.11 14.58
N ASP A 239 12.80 7.03 15.06
CA ASP A 239 14.23 7.00 15.38
C ASP A 239 15.10 7.17 14.13
N GLU A 240 14.74 6.47 13.04
CA GLU A 240 15.44 6.60 11.76
C GLU A 240 15.29 8.02 11.20
N MET A 241 14.09 8.61 11.30
CA MET A 241 13.85 10.01 10.93
C MET A 241 14.71 10.98 11.75
N ARG A 242 14.95 10.69 13.03
CA ARG A 242 15.88 11.47 13.85
C ARG A 242 17.32 11.32 13.35
N ILE A 243 17.76 10.10 13.07
CA ILE A 243 19.13 9.80 12.60
C ILE A 243 19.41 10.49 11.27
N CYS A 244 18.44 10.47 10.34
CA CYS A 244 18.61 11.04 9.01
C CYS A 244 18.32 12.54 8.92
N GLY A 245 17.94 13.19 10.03
CA GLY A 245 17.56 14.62 10.07
C GLY A 245 16.15 14.95 9.58
N GLY A 246 15.34 13.95 9.24
CA GLY A 246 13.99 14.12 8.70
C GLY A 246 13.01 14.83 9.64
N ILE A 247 13.21 14.74 10.96
CA ILE A 247 12.39 15.51 11.93
C ILE A 247 12.54 17.02 11.70
N ALA A 248 13.76 17.50 11.47
CA ALA A 248 14.02 18.92 11.24
C ALA A 248 13.41 19.38 9.89
N GLU A 249 13.50 18.54 8.86
CA GLU A 249 12.88 18.80 7.55
C GLU A 249 11.35 18.91 7.66
N ILE A 250 10.68 18.00 8.37
CA ILE A 250 9.23 18.07 8.61
C ILE A 250 8.84 19.35 9.35
N VAL A 251 9.60 19.72 10.39
CA VAL A 251 9.36 20.97 11.11
C VAL A 251 9.58 22.17 10.18
N ALA A 252 10.50 22.10 9.21
CA ALA A 252 10.68 23.14 8.20
C ALA A 252 9.40 23.36 7.38
N HIS A 253 8.73 22.28 6.96
CA HIS A 253 7.50 22.31 6.15
C HIS A 253 6.27 22.91 6.86
N LEU A 254 6.27 23.07 8.19
CA LEU A 254 5.23 23.83 8.89
C LEU A 254 5.19 25.32 8.47
N SER A 255 6.26 25.83 7.88
CA SER A 255 6.32 27.21 7.37
C SER A 255 6.10 27.28 5.85
N ALA A 256 5.60 26.20 5.23
CA ALA A 256 5.31 26.19 3.79
C ALA A 256 4.19 27.18 3.43
N GLU A 257 4.31 27.79 2.24
CA GLU A 257 3.28 28.68 1.68
C GLU A 257 1.98 27.91 1.41
N GLU A 258 2.11 26.69 0.89
CA GLU A 258 0.99 25.80 0.59
C GLU A 258 0.35 25.25 1.87
N ALA A 259 -0.94 25.54 2.06
CA ALA A 259 -1.70 25.08 3.24
C ALA A 259 -1.79 23.54 3.31
N GLU A 260 -1.86 22.86 2.17
CA GLU A 260 -1.92 21.39 2.12
C GLU A 260 -0.63 20.75 2.62
N VAL A 261 0.54 21.26 2.19
CA VAL A 261 1.86 20.80 2.67
C VAL A 261 1.98 21.05 4.17
N ARG A 262 1.52 22.21 4.64
CA ARG A 262 1.52 22.55 6.06
C ARG A 262 0.65 21.59 6.88
N ALA A 263 -0.55 21.29 6.41
CA ALA A 263 -1.45 20.35 7.06
C ALA A 263 -0.87 18.92 7.11
N ALA A 264 -0.24 18.46 6.03
CA ALA A 264 0.43 17.17 5.99
C ALA A 264 1.66 17.12 6.92
N ALA A 265 2.44 18.21 7.00
CA ALA A 265 3.56 18.34 7.93
C ALA A 265 3.09 18.37 9.39
N MET A 266 1.96 19.04 9.66
CA MET A 266 1.31 19.03 10.96
C MET A 266 0.93 17.61 11.38
N GLU A 267 0.34 16.83 10.47
CA GLU A 267 0.00 15.44 10.75
C GLU A 267 1.24 14.61 11.09
N CYS A 268 2.33 14.77 10.33
CA CYS A 268 3.61 14.13 10.65
C CYS A 268 4.10 14.50 12.07
N VAL A 269 4.01 15.77 12.45
CA VAL A 269 4.39 16.26 13.79
C VAL A 269 3.54 15.62 14.88
N MET A 270 2.24 15.43 14.65
CA MET A 270 1.33 14.76 15.59
C MET A 270 1.73 13.29 15.76
N GLU A 271 2.02 12.60 14.66
CA GLU A 271 2.44 11.19 14.67
C GLU A 271 3.81 11.00 15.34
N ILE A 272 4.77 11.91 15.10
CA ILE A 272 6.06 11.95 15.81
C ILE A 272 5.82 12.19 17.31
N GLY A 273 4.91 13.09 17.68
CA GLY A 273 4.54 13.33 19.07
C GLY A 273 3.95 12.10 19.77
N TYR A 274 3.16 11.30 19.05
CA TYR A 274 2.52 10.10 19.59
C TYR A 274 3.49 8.90 19.70
N PHE A 275 4.28 8.61 18.66
CA PHE A 275 5.14 7.41 18.60
C PHE A 275 6.61 7.66 18.96
N GLY A 276 7.05 8.93 19.00
CA GLY A 276 8.44 9.30 19.20
C GLY A 276 8.93 9.02 20.61
N ARG A 277 10.12 8.42 20.70
CA ARG A 277 10.86 8.32 21.96
C ARG A 277 11.41 9.68 22.37
N LYS A 278 11.86 9.76 23.62
CA LYS A 278 12.38 10.98 24.26
C LYS A 278 13.30 11.76 23.32
N GLU A 279 14.32 11.11 22.76
CA GLU A 279 15.35 11.75 21.94
C GLU A 279 14.79 12.37 20.65
N ALA A 280 13.80 11.73 20.04
CA ALA A 280 13.15 12.23 18.83
C ALA A 280 12.24 13.44 19.13
N VAL A 281 11.47 13.35 20.21
CA VAL A 281 10.62 14.45 20.68
C VAL A 281 11.45 15.65 21.11
N GLU A 282 12.57 15.43 21.79
CA GLU A 282 13.51 16.50 22.15
C GLU A 282 14.08 17.18 20.92
N ALA A 283 14.53 16.39 19.93
CA ALA A 283 15.00 16.93 18.65
C ALA A 283 13.92 17.76 17.94
N MET A 284 12.66 17.34 17.99
CA MET A 284 11.53 18.08 17.40
C MET A 284 11.28 19.42 18.12
N ILE A 285 11.30 19.43 19.46
CA ILE A 285 11.15 20.65 20.27
C ILE A 285 12.34 21.60 20.05
N GLU A 286 13.56 21.06 19.99
CA GLU A 286 14.78 21.82 19.73
C GLU A 286 14.83 22.38 18.30
N GLY A 287 14.27 21.64 17.33
CA GLY A 287 14.05 22.10 15.95
C GLY A 287 13.04 23.24 15.81
N GLY A 288 12.46 23.73 16.91
CA GLY A 288 11.62 24.93 16.91
C GLY A 288 10.15 24.67 16.62
N VAL A 289 9.68 23.41 16.69
CA VAL A 289 8.28 23.06 16.38
C VAL A 289 7.29 23.92 17.15
N ILE A 290 7.54 24.20 18.44
CA ILE A 290 6.60 24.95 19.29
C ILE A 290 6.45 26.40 18.81
N GLY A 291 7.54 27.05 18.39
CA GLY A 291 7.46 28.41 17.85
C GLY A 291 6.58 28.46 16.61
N LYS A 292 6.79 27.53 15.68
CA LYS A 292 5.98 27.41 14.47
C LYS A 292 4.52 27.12 14.76
N LEU A 293 4.22 26.23 15.70
CA LEU A 293 2.84 25.94 16.10
C LEU A 293 2.15 27.13 16.76
N VAL A 294 2.89 27.98 17.49
CA VAL A 294 2.37 29.24 18.04
C VAL A 294 2.05 30.22 16.91
N GLU A 295 2.92 30.37 15.91
CA GLU A 295 2.63 31.23 14.75
C GLU A 295 1.35 30.77 14.01
N LEU A 296 1.20 29.46 13.85
CA LEU A 296 0.03 28.86 13.19
C LEU A 296 -1.25 28.94 14.01
N GLN A 297 -1.17 29.10 15.33
CA GLN A 297 -2.32 29.20 16.24
C GLN A 297 -3.29 30.34 15.84
N SER A 298 -2.77 31.39 15.20
CA SER A 298 -3.57 32.53 14.69
C SER A 298 -4.47 32.16 13.50
N SER A 299 -4.11 31.12 12.75
CA SER A 299 -4.80 30.67 11.53
C SER A 299 -5.47 29.30 11.67
N GLU A 300 -4.96 28.46 12.58
CA GLU A 300 -5.40 27.09 12.83
C GLU A 300 -5.56 26.90 14.34
N SER A 301 -6.77 26.53 14.79
CA SER A 301 -7.06 26.49 16.22
C SER A 301 -6.34 25.32 16.92
N ARG A 302 -5.65 25.62 18.04
CA ARG A 302 -5.20 24.66 19.06
C ARG A 302 -4.06 23.72 18.64
N CYS A 303 -3.17 24.16 17.75
CA CYS A 303 -2.04 23.36 17.27
C CYS A 303 -1.10 22.90 18.40
N VAL A 304 -0.72 23.80 19.30
CA VAL A 304 0.18 23.49 20.42
C VAL A 304 -0.47 22.51 21.41
N ALA A 305 -1.75 22.75 21.74
CA ALA A 305 -2.50 21.90 22.65
C ALA A 305 -2.70 20.50 22.06
N ARG A 306 -3.00 20.40 20.76
CA ARG A 306 -3.13 19.12 20.06
C ARG A 306 -1.83 18.31 20.12
N LEU A 307 -0.66 18.93 19.89
CA LEU A 307 0.63 18.26 20.05
C LEU A 307 0.85 17.79 21.50
N ALA A 308 0.56 18.63 22.49
CA ALA A 308 0.71 18.25 23.90
C ALA A 308 -0.16 17.04 24.27
N VAL A 309 -1.40 17.00 23.77
CA VAL A 309 -2.30 15.84 23.93
C VAL A 309 -1.69 14.59 23.30
N GLN A 310 -1.22 14.65 22.05
CA GLN A 310 -0.61 13.49 21.37
C GLN A 310 0.58 12.93 22.15
N MET A 311 1.41 13.79 22.70
CA MET A 311 2.54 13.38 23.53
C MET A 311 2.12 12.78 24.88
N GLU A 312 1.00 13.24 25.45
CA GLU A 312 0.45 12.75 26.71
C GLU A 312 -0.24 11.39 26.56
N VAL A 313 -1.00 11.17 25.48
CA VAL A 313 -1.67 9.88 25.19
C VAL A 313 -0.78 8.89 24.44
N GLY A 314 0.28 9.37 23.80
CA GLY A 314 1.16 8.60 22.94
C GLY A 314 1.91 7.44 23.59
N GLU A 315 2.41 6.55 22.74
CA GLU A 315 3.09 5.31 23.11
C GLU A 315 4.61 5.48 23.32
N GLY A 316 5.21 6.55 22.76
CA GLY A 316 6.67 6.70 22.70
C GLY A 316 7.36 7.15 23.99
N LEU A 317 6.65 7.88 24.87
CA LEU A 317 7.22 8.49 26.08
C LEU A 317 6.77 7.77 27.36
N ARG A 318 7.67 7.66 28.34
CA ARG A 318 7.35 7.22 29.71
C ARG A 318 6.60 8.32 30.47
N GLN A 319 5.84 7.95 31.50
CA GLN A 319 5.07 8.90 32.31
C GLN A 319 5.90 10.06 32.89
N ARG A 320 7.15 9.81 33.31
CA ARG A 320 8.05 10.87 33.79
C ARG A 320 8.50 11.81 32.66
N GLU A 321 8.72 11.26 31.47
CA GLU A 321 9.15 12.01 30.28
C GLU A 321 7.99 12.86 29.76
N LYS A 322 6.76 12.34 29.73
CA LYS A 322 5.54 13.09 29.38
C LYS A 322 5.41 14.37 30.20
N ARG A 323 5.57 14.26 31.53
CA ARG A 323 5.54 15.43 32.44
C ARG A 323 6.67 16.43 32.15
N ALA A 324 7.89 15.93 31.91
CA ALA A 324 9.03 16.78 31.60
C ALA A 324 8.85 17.52 30.26
N MET A 325 8.36 16.83 29.23
CA MET A 325 8.10 17.44 27.93
C MET A 325 6.98 18.47 28.00
N LYS A 326 5.93 18.22 28.78
CA LYS A 326 4.87 19.22 29.01
C LYS A 326 5.43 20.52 29.58
N GLN A 327 6.37 20.44 30.53
CA GLN A 327 7.04 21.63 31.06
C GLN A 327 7.89 22.33 30.00
N ARG A 328 8.65 21.58 29.18
CA ARG A 328 9.42 22.15 28.06
C ARG A 328 8.52 22.86 27.05
N ILE A 329 7.36 22.29 26.71
CA ILE A 329 6.37 22.92 25.81
C ILE A 329 5.93 24.27 26.40
N LEU A 330 5.52 24.29 27.67
CA LEU A 330 5.06 25.52 28.33
C LEU A 330 6.15 26.60 28.38
N GLU A 331 7.41 26.22 28.60
CA GLU A 331 8.54 27.15 28.55
C GLU A 331 8.74 27.72 27.14
N ARG A 332 8.72 26.87 26.11
CA ARG A 332 8.88 27.31 24.72
C ARG A 332 7.72 28.16 24.22
N VAL A 333 6.48 27.89 24.65
CA VAL A 333 5.33 28.75 24.36
C VAL A 333 5.54 30.15 24.92
N ARG A 334 5.99 30.27 26.18
CA ARG A 334 6.25 31.58 26.80
C ARG A 334 7.35 32.36 26.08
N GLN A 335 8.33 31.67 25.49
CA GLN A 335 9.39 32.29 24.71
C GLN A 335 8.93 32.72 23.31
N ALA A 336 8.00 32.00 22.71
CA ALA A 336 7.52 32.25 21.35
C ALA A 336 6.40 33.30 21.27
N CYS A 337 5.55 33.40 22.29
CA CYS A 337 4.44 34.34 22.27
C CYS A 337 4.90 35.80 22.44
N VAL A 338 4.40 36.67 21.57
CA VAL A 338 4.63 38.12 21.67
C VAL A 338 3.62 38.79 22.62
N ALA A 339 2.36 38.31 22.62
CA ALA A 339 1.29 38.86 23.46
C ALA A 339 1.02 38.00 24.70
N GLN A 340 0.91 38.64 25.87
CA GLN A 340 0.61 37.94 27.13
C GLN A 340 -0.76 37.25 27.12
N ALA A 341 -1.76 37.84 26.47
CA ALA A 341 -3.11 37.26 26.40
C ALA A 341 -3.14 35.97 25.56
N GLU A 342 -2.46 35.97 24.41
CA GLU A 342 -2.29 34.79 23.56
C GLU A 342 -1.53 33.68 24.31
N CYS A 343 -0.40 34.04 24.93
CA CYS A 343 0.38 33.13 25.76
C CYS A 343 -0.46 32.48 26.87
N ALA A 344 -1.24 33.28 27.60
CA ALA A 344 -2.12 32.78 28.66
C ALA A 344 -3.17 31.80 28.12
N THR A 345 -3.71 32.08 26.94
CA THR A 345 -4.70 31.22 26.27
C THR A 345 -4.09 29.87 25.89
N ILE A 346 -2.95 29.88 25.18
CA ILE A 346 -2.26 28.66 24.76
C ILE A 346 -1.81 27.83 25.98
N VAL A 347 -1.26 28.48 27.01
CA VAL A 347 -0.86 27.82 28.26
C VAL A 347 -2.06 27.15 28.93
N ALA A 348 -3.19 27.84 29.02
CA ALA A 348 -4.41 27.26 29.57
C ALA A 348 -4.85 26.04 28.74
N GLU A 349 -4.88 26.14 27.42
CA GLU A 349 -5.25 25.02 26.55
C GLU A 349 -4.32 23.80 26.71
N VAL A 350 -3.02 24.00 26.88
CA VAL A 350 -2.05 22.89 27.11
C VAL A 350 -2.22 22.26 28.49
N LEU A 351 -2.59 23.05 29.50
CA LEU A 351 -2.81 22.52 30.86
C LEU A 351 -4.13 21.76 30.95
N TRP A 352 -5.20 22.33 30.41
CA TRP A 352 -6.58 21.82 30.54
C TRP A 352 -6.97 20.86 29.42
N GLY A 353 -6.50 21.06 28.20
CA GLY A 353 -6.81 20.23 27.03
C GLY A 353 -6.16 18.84 27.07
N SER A 354 -5.19 18.63 27.95
CA SER A 354 -4.53 17.34 28.15
C SER A 354 -4.95 16.63 29.45
N SER A 355 -5.99 17.11 30.14
CA SER A 355 -6.61 16.34 31.21
C SER A 355 -7.53 15.28 30.61
N PRO A 356 -7.42 14.00 31.03
CA PRO A 356 -8.19 12.89 30.48
C PRO A 356 -9.70 13.01 30.68
#